data_AF-A0A179H7F9-F1
#
_entry.id   AF-A0A179H7F9-F1
#
_cell.length_a   1.000
_cell.length_b   1.000
_cell.length_c   1.000
_cell.angle_alpha   90.00
_cell.angle_beta   90.00
_cell.angle_gamma   90.00
#
_symmetry.space_group_name_H-M   'P 1'
#
loop_
_entity.id
_entity.type
_entity.pdbx_description
1 polymer ?
#
loop_
_entity_poly.entity_id
_entity_poly.type
_entity_poly.pdbx_seq_one_letter_code
_entity_poly.pdbx_strand_id
1 'polypeptide(L)'
;MKDLTPSQKAKLHEVADGMLKVYQTLVRMRYLDASLIQEGPHNVDHLLPLYRSLGLDPSIIYLYSILPYVKPGDDGGGGDFFQGGEFADFRDEEDVRQARDPFYSDAAEDAMRPWMTPLSNIGNHHTALIYDARKHCIGIFDQLNSGSGDHNLYEGCIIRKEDEVDEEEGDQREGHGVGSGGSAGGEPDETDEEEDGVQSDEEDGQDDHGDDEDEEEAEDEQGDEGGDSDDDEDSGDDDGGHECWLDEMDCRPAPNVLRDMVLWFESLTELPGGGEQSGPEWSADIIKPLYIKHGWPHAHFNGDAFLVDQARAQAVLDARDAAQEPQRKVDRLHPDKGTTQNADDDGSNSPLIQRGRERLAAATTPDEEWAARWELWRAECGHKRRLRAFREAEADLQRECPDGVCVKPGEMVLWELRQLREELLSAERALKRCRQEINDAGETDDDARRSLQIQLRQAERRAETYRRAYEACEADAKRDCPGKAPLPLGRGVETTGLDLDGRRKDLTGQVEGLEEDIGLIREWIEGLPEGDGVQTARELAGAQLEQSEEQLESTKWQLGCVMKDLEGL
;
A
#
# COMPACT_ATOMS: atom_id res chain seq x y z
N MET A 1 -24.48 7.12 -34.52
CA MET A 1 -24.75 7.58 -33.14
C MET A 1 -25.86 8.62 -33.21
N LYS A 2 -26.84 8.60 -32.29
CA LYS A 2 -27.73 9.76 -32.15
C LYS A 2 -26.87 10.93 -31.65
N ASP A 3 -26.89 12.05 -32.34
CA ASP A 3 -26.16 13.23 -31.89
C ASP A 3 -26.76 13.69 -30.54
N LEU A 4 -25.89 13.86 -29.54
CA LEU A 4 -26.28 14.41 -28.24
C LEU A 4 -26.87 15.81 -28.43
N THR A 5 -28.00 16.06 -27.77
CA THR A 5 -28.61 17.39 -27.77
C THR A 5 -27.69 18.41 -27.09
N PRO A 6 -27.79 19.71 -27.41
CA PRO A 6 -27.02 20.74 -26.72
C PRO A 6 -27.19 20.73 -25.21
N SER A 7 -28.40 20.41 -24.72
CA SER A 7 -28.67 20.31 -23.28
C SER A 7 -27.96 19.12 -22.62
N GLN A 8 -27.87 17.97 -23.31
CA GLN A 8 -27.10 16.84 -22.80
C GLN A 8 -25.61 17.16 -22.75
N LYS A 9 -25.08 17.80 -23.81
CA LYS A 9 -23.69 18.25 -23.82
C LYS A 9 -23.40 19.22 -22.68
N ALA A 10 -24.27 20.20 -22.44
CA ALA A 10 -24.12 21.15 -21.35
C ALA A 10 -24.01 20.47 -19.97
N LYS A 11 -24.87 19.47 -19.69
CA LYS A 11 -24.78 18.67 -18.46
C LYS A 11 -23.44 17.93 -18.32
N LEU A 12 -22.91 17.36 -19.41
CA LEU A 12 -21.63 16.65 -19.39
C LEU A 12 -20.45 17.62 -19.20
N HIS A 13 -20.53 18.82 -19.75
CA HIS A 13 -19.57 19.90 -19.46
C HIS A 13 -19.63 20.32 -17.99
N GLU A 14 -20.80 20.40 -17.36
CA GLU A 14 -20.90 20.68 -15.91
C GLU A 14 -20.13 19.65 -15.05
N VAL A 15 -20.14 18.37 -15.45
CA VAL A 15 -19.36 17.31 -14.77
C VAL A 15 -17.87 17.50 -15.01
N ALA A 16 -17.45 17.69 -16.27
CA ALA A 16 -16.04 17.87 -16.61
C ALA A 16 -15.43 19.12 -15.95
N ASP A 17 -16.16 20.24 -15.96
CA ASP A 17 -15.76 21.48 -15.30
C ASP A 17 -15.70 21.32 -13.77
N GLY A 18 -16.64 20.56 -13.20
CA GLY A 18 -16.66 20.22 -11.77
C GLY A 18 -15.44 19.38 -11.36
N MET A 19 -15.13 18.32 -12.11
CA MET A 19 -13.93 17.51 -11.89
C MET A 19 -12.64 18.34 -12.03
N LEU A 20 -12.58 19.21 -13.04
CA LEU A 20 -11.43 20.11 -13.23
C LEU A 20 -11.27 21.04 -12.02
N LYS A 21 -12.38 21.51 -11.45
CA LYS A 21 -12.36 22.35 -10.26
C LYS A 21 -11.84 21.60 -9.02
N VAL A 22 -12.19 20.32 -8.86
CA VAL A 22 -11.64 19.45 -7.82
C VAL A 22 -10.12 19.32 -8.00
N TYR A 23 -9.64 18.96 -9.19
CA TYR A 23 -8.20 18.82 -9.45
C TYR A 23 -7.43 20.13 -9.26
N GLN A 24 -7.99 21.26 -9.71
CA GLN A 24 -7.39 22.58 -9.45
C GLN A 24 -7.33 22.91 -7.95
N THR A 25 -8.25 22.39 -7.14
CA THR A 25 -8.22 22.54 -5.69
C THR A 25 -7.08 21.70 -5.09
N LEU A 26 -6.89 20.47 -5.55
CA LEU A 26 -5.74 19.63 -5.18
C LEU A 26 -4.39 20.27 -5.56
N VAL A 27 -4.32 20.94 -6.72
CA VAL A 27 -3.15 21.73 -7.11
C VAL A 27 -2.89 22.89 -6.15
N ARG A 28 -3.96 23.61 -5.75
CA ARG A 28 -3.84 24.70 -4.76
C ARG A 28 -3.37 24.17 -3.40
N MET A 29 -3.78 22.96 -3.02
CA MET A 29 -3.34 22.25 -1.82
C MET A 29 -1.90 21.72 -1.90
N ARG A 30 -1.22 21.89 -3.03
CA ARG A 30 0.12 21.31 -3.32
C ARG A 30 0.15 19.78 -3.36
N TYR A 31 -1.01 19.14 -3.50
CA TYR A 31 -1.09 17.70 -3.69
C TYR A 31 -0.72 17.32 -5.12
N LEU A 32 -1.37 17.94 -6.10
CA LEU A 32 -1.07 17.73 -7.52
C LEU A 32 -0.17 18.84 -8.08
N ASP A 33 0.69 18.50 -9.04
CA ASP A 33 1.31 19.50 -9.91
C ASP A 33 0.36 19.88 -11.04
N ALA A 34 0.21 21.18 -11.30
CA ALA A 34 -0.66 21.70 -12.36
C ALA A 34 -0.32 21.15 -13.75
N SER A 35 0.95 20.77 -13.99
CA SER A 35 1.38 20.22 -15.28
C SER A 35 0.99 18.76 -15.51
N LEU A 36 0.47 18.07 -14.48
CA LEU A 36 -0.09 16.71 -14.62
C LEU A 36 -1.52 16.72 -15.13
N ILE A 37 -2.25 17.82 -14.98
CA ILE A 37 -3.63 17.94 -15.43
C ILE A 37 -3.65 18.14 -16.95
N GLN A 38 -4.32 17.21 -17.64
CA GLN A 38 -4.59 17.26 -19.07
C GLN A 38 -6.06 17.60 -19.29
N GLU A 39 -6.33 18.88 -19.59
CA GLU A 39 -7.67 19.34 -19.93
C GLU A 39 -8.10 18.82 -21.31
N GLY A 40 -9.39 18.49 -21.45
CA GLY A 40 -9.97 18.11 -22.73
C GLY A 40 -10.13 19.28 -23.72
N PRO A 41 -10.58 19.02 -24.95
CA PRO A 41 -11.00 17.72 -25.46
C PRO A 41 -9.83 16.83 -25.92
N HIS A 42 -10.00 15.52 -25.76
CA HIS A 42 -9.04 14.47 -26.09
C HIS A 42 -9.47 13.71 -27.34
N ASN A 43 -8.48 13.20 -28.10
CA ASN A 43 -8.76 12.32 -29.23
C ASN A 43 -8.88 10.85 -28.76
N VAL A 44 -10.11 10.35 -28.70
CA VAL A 44 -10.44 8.98 -28.30
C VAL A 44 -10.82 8.09 -29.49
N ASP A 45 -10.52 8.50 -30.73
CA ASP A 45 -10.96 7.81 -31.95
C ASP A 45 -10.49 6.35 -32.01
N HIS A 46 -9.29 6.08 -31.50
CA HIS A 46 -8.69 4.75 -31.44
C HIS A 46 -9.44 3.79 -30.50
N LEU A 47 -10.12 4.31 -29.48
CA LEU A 47 -10.89 3.53 -28.48
C LEU A 47 -12.36 3.33 -28.88
N LEU A 48 -12.83 4.01 -29.93
CA LEU A 48 -14.22 3.88 -30.39
C LEU A 48 -14.63 2.42 -30.69
N PRO A 49 -13.78 1.52 -31.24
CA PRO A 49 -14.11 0.10 -31.38
C PRO A 49 -14.40 -0.56 -30.03
N LEU A 50 -13.55 -0.34 -29.02
CA LEU A 50 -13.72 -0.87 -27.67
C LEU A 50 -14.98 -0.32 -27.00
N TYR A 51 -15.24 0.99 -27.09
CA TYR A 51 -16.46 1.59 -26.54
C TYR A 51 -17.73 1.00 -27.14
N ARG A 52 -17.69 0.63 -28.42
CA ARG A 52 -18.82 0.00 -29.11
C ARG A 52 -19.00 -1.46 -28.69
N SER A 53 -17.91 -2.21 -28.49
CA SER A 53 -18.01 -3.60 -28.01
C SER A 53 -18.54 -3.68 -26.58
N LEU A 54 -18.18 -2.70 -25.74
CA LEU A 54 -18.70 -2.56 -24.37
C LEU A 54 -20.09 -1.89 -24.31
N GLY A 55 -20.66 -1.52 -25.46
CA GLY A 55 -22.01 -0.97 -25.55
C GLY A 55 -22.20 0.42 -24.94
N LEU A 56 -21.13 1.20 -24.71
CA LEU A 56 -21.19 2.49 -24.02
C LEU A 56 -22.16 3.47 -24.68
N ASP A 57 -22.94 4.18 -23.86
CA ASP A 57 -23.85 5.22 -24.32
C ASP A 57 -23.07 6.39 -24.94
N PRO A 58 -23.57 7.03 -26.03
CA PRO A 58 -22.91 8.19 -26.63
C PRO A 58 -22.60 9.32 -25.65
N SER A 59 -23.36 9.45 -24.57
CA SER A 59 -23.14 10.43 -23.50
C SER A 59 -21.83 10.15 -22.75
N ILE A 60 -21.55 8.88 -22.45
CA ILE A 60 -20.33 8.45 -21.75
C ILE A 60 -19.13 8.58 -22.67
N ILE A 61 -19.25 8.15 -23.93
CA ILE A 61 -18.18 8.33 -24.94
C ILE A 61 -17.83 9.82 -25.10
N TYR A 62 -18.85 10.70 -25.14
CA TYR A 62 -18.60 12.14 -25.20
C TYR A 62 -17.95 12.67 -23.93
N LEU A 63 -18.37 12.20 -22.75
CA LEU A 63 -17.78 12.60 -21.47
C LEU A 63 -16.29 12.22 -21.42
N TYR A 64 -15.93 11.00 -21.80
CA TYR A 64 -14.53 10.56 -21.86
C TYR A 64 -13.67 11.45 -22.76
N SER A 65 -14.26 12.03 -23.81
CA SER A 65 -13.54 12.96 -24.69
C SER A 65 -13.28 14.34 -24.07
N ILE A 66 -13.97 14.73 -22.99
CA ILE A 66 -13.88 16.09 -22.41
C ILE A 66 -13.45 16.13 -20.94
N LEU A 67 -13.41 14.99 -20.25
CA LEU A 67 -12.94 14.93 -18.87
C LEU A 67 -11.49 15.44 -18.75
N PRO A 68 -11.17 16.14 -17.66
CA PRO A 68 -9.77 16.35 -17.29
C PRO A 68 -9.19 15.02 -16.80
N TYR A 69 -7.97 14.71 -17.22
CA TYR A 69 -7.23 13.54 -16.75
C TYR A 69 -5.95 13.96 -16.03
N VAL A 70 -5.46 13.13 -15.11
CA VAL A 70 -4.19 13.34 -14.42
C VAL A 70 -3.21 12.30 -14.95
N LYS A 71 -2.08 12.73 -15.50
CA LYS A 71 -1.03 11.77 -15.89
C LYS A 71 -0.32 11.27 -14.62
N PRO A 72 -0.21 9.95 -14.39
CA PRO A 72 0.69 9.44 -13.37
C PRO A 72 2.11 9.90 -13.72
N GLY A 73 2.86 10.41 -12.74
CA GLY A 73 4.31 10.58 -12.91
C GLY A 73 4.99 9.20 -12.88
N ASP A 74 6.16 9.05 -13.52
CA ASP A 74 6.93 7.80 -13.53
C ASP A 74 7.30 7.29 -12.12
N ASP A 75 7.22 8.15 -11.10
CA ASP A 75 7.40 7.80 -9.68
C ASP A 75 6.08 7.40 -8.97
N GLY A 76 5.02 7.03 -9.71
CA GLY A 76 3.66 6.86 -9.16
C GLY A 76 2.94 8.18 -8.87
N GLY A 77 3.35 9.26 -9.56
CA GLY A 77 3.03 10.65 -9.21
C GLY A 77 1.58 11.12 -9.38
N GLY A 78 0.60 10.22 -9.40
CA GLY A 78 -0.82 10.55 -9.21
C GLY A 78 -1.19 10.68 -7.75
N GLY A 79 -0.61 9.84 -6.88
CA GLY A 79 -1.10 9.60 -5.51
C GLY A 79 -2.55 9.09 -5.52
N ASP A 80 -3.07 8.75 -4.35
CA ASP A 80 -4.49 8.42 -4.25
C ASP A 80 -5.35 9.67 -4.50
N PHE A 81 -6.47 9.48 -5.15
CA PHE A 81 -7.50 10.49 -5.28
C PHE A 81 -8.40 10.53 -4.03
N PHE A 82 -9.71 10.48 -4.21
CA PHE A 82 -10.70 10.77 -3.18
C PHE A 82 -10.96 9.54 -2.32
N GLN A 83 -10.77 9.66 -1.00
CA GLN A 83 -10.99 8.58 -0.02
C GLN A 83 -10.27 7.28 -0.41
N GLY A 84 -9.00 7.38 -0.82
CA GLY A 84 -8.15 6.26 -1.21
C GLY A 84 -8.34 5.73 -2.64
N GLY A 85 -9.42 6.10 -3.34
CA GLY A 85 -9.61 5.70 -4.74
C GLY A 85 -8.56 6.32 -5.67
N GLU A 86 -8.45 5.88 -6.91
CA GLU A 86 -7.41 6.30 -7.87
C GLU A 86 -7.94 7.28 -8.95
N PHE A 87 -7.02 7.99 -9.59
CA PHE A 87 -7.35 8.82 -10.77
C PHE A 87 -7.61 7.92 -11.98
N ALA A 88 -8.82 7.99 -12.55
CA ALA A 88 -9.15 7.27 -13.76
C ALA A 88 -8.68 8.01 -15.03
N ASP A 89 -8.15 7.28 -16.02
CA ASP A 89 -7.82 7.77 -17.36
C ASP A 89 -8.47 6.90 -18.44
N PHE A 90 -9.68 7.28 -18.86
CA PHE A 90 -10.41 6.57 -19.92
C PHE A 90 -9.88 6.82 -21.34
N ARG A 91 -8.64 7.28 -21.47
CA ARG A 91 -7.86 7.20 -22.71
C ARG A 91 -6.96 5.97 -22.73
N ASP A 92 -6.90 5.23 -21.62
CA ASP A 92 -6.34 3.89 -21.54
C ASP A 92 -7.43 2.84 -21.77
N GLU A 93 -7.08 1.75 -22.46
CA GLU A 93 -8.01 0.64 -22.67
C GLU A 93 -8.29 -0.16 -21.38
N GLU A 94 -7.33 -0.23 -20.46
CA GLU A 94 -7.46 -0.97 -19.20
C GLU A 94 -8.50 -0.33 -18.29
N ASP A 95 -8.35 0.96 -18.00
CA ASP A 95 -9.32 1.77 -17.25
C ASP A 95 -10.73 1.70 -17.85
N VAL A 96 -10.84 1.67 -19.17
CA VAL A 96 -12.14 1.56 -19.85
C VAL A 96 -12.81 0.21 -19.60
N ARG A 97 -12.03 -0.87 -19.53
CA ARG A 97 -12.54 -2.22 -19.20
C ARG A 97 -12.90 -2.31 -17.72
N GLN A 98 -11.99 -1.89 -16.84
CA GLN A 98 -12.21 -1.87 -15.39
C GLN A 98 -13.42 -1.01 -15.00
N ALA A 99 -13.67 0.10 -15.68
CA ALA A 99 -14.83 0.96 -15.46
C ALA A 99 -16.19 0.28 -15.66
N ARG A 100 -16.22 -0.93 -16.24
CA ARG A 100 -17.46 -1.70 -16.41
C ARG A 100 -17.79 -2.59 -15.22
N ASP A 101 -16.78 -2.88 -14.43
CA ASP A 101 -16.87 -3.62 -13.19
C ASP A 101 -15.90 -3.02 -12.16
N PRO A 102 -16.21 -1.82 -11.64
CA PRO A 102 -15.30 -1.10 -10.76
C PRO A 102 -15.15 -1.74 -9.37
N PHE A 103 -15.92 -2.79 -9.05
CA PHE A 103 -15.88 -3.47 -7.75
C PHE A 103 -15.45 -4.95 -7.87
N TYR A 104 -15.03 -5.40 -9.04
CA TYR A 104 -14.63 -6.79 -9.31
C TYR A 104 -15.72 -7.80 -8.91
N SER A 105 -16.98 -7.49 -9.21
CA SER A 105 -18.10 -8.38 -8.88
C SER A 105 -18.21 -9.49 -9.92
N ASP A 106 -18.20 -10.74 -9.44
CA ASP A 106 -18.48 -11.92 -10.27
C ASP A 106 -19.94 -11.97 -10.76
N ALA A 107 -20.82 -11.14 -10.20
CA ALA A 107 -22.24 -11.11 -10.52
C ALA A 107 -22.51 -10.19 -11.73
N ALA A 108 -22.93 -10.78 -12.84
CA ALA A 108 -23.25 -10.05 -14.08
C ALA A 108 -24.36 -8.98 -13.91
N GLU A 109 -25.19 -9.10 -12.87
CA GLU A 109 -26.24 -8.14 -12.51
C GLU A 109 -25.70 -6.83 -11.92
N ASP A 110 -24.52 -6.87 -11.28
CA ASP A 110 -23.78 -5.72 -10.74
C ASP A 110 -22.98 -4.97 -11.80
N ALA A 111 -22.98 -5.46 -13.04
CA ALA A 111 -22.30 -4.80 -14.15
C ALA A 111 -22.82 -3.38 -14.34
N MET A 112 -21.87 -2.44 -14.47
CA MET A 112 -22.17 -1.03 -14.63
C MET A 112 -23.03 -0.81 -15.87
N ARG A 113 -24.09 0.01 -15.76
CA ARG A 113 -24.99 0.29 -16.89
C ARG A 113 -24.27 1.08 -18.00
N PRO A 114 -24.64 0.91 -19.29
CA PRO A 114 -23.99 1.60 -20.40
C PRO A 114 -23.98 3.14 -20.35
N TRP A 115 -24.90 3.74 -19.59
CA TRP A 115 -25.03 5.18 -19.39
C TRP A 115 -24.44 5.66 -18.06
N MET A 116 -23.74 4.77 -17.34
CA MET A 116 -23.03 5.07 -16.10
C MET A 116 -21.52 4.85 -16.29
N THR A 117 -20.72 5.59 -15.55
CA THR A 117 -19.27 5.41 -15.51
C THR A 117 -18.69 5.90 -14.18
N PRO A 118 -17.65 5.26 -13.64
CA PRO A 118 -16.84 5.87 -12.60
C PRO A 118 -16.18 7.19 -13.07
N LEU A 119 -15.94 8.09 -12.13
CA LEU A 119 -15.11 9.29 -12.26
C LEU A 119 -13.78 9.14 -11.49
N SER A 120 -13.63 8.04 -10.74
CA SER A 120 -12.42 7.59 -10.06
C SER A 120 -12.38 6.06 -10.12
N ASN A 121 -11.18 5.48 -10.21
CA ASN A 121 -10.99 4.04 -10.03
C ASN A 121 -10.98 3.73 -8.53
N ILE A 122 -11.22 2.48 -8.15
CA ILE A 122 -11.37 2.11 -6.74
C ILE A 122 -10.04 1.84 -6.03
N GLY A 123 -8.95 1.61 -6.78
CA GLY A 123 -7.66 1.17 -6.24
C GLY A 123 -7.77 -0.15 -5.47
N ASN A 124 -6.97 -0.31 -4.41
CA ASN A 124 -7.06 -1.46 -3.52
C ASN A 124 -8.15 -1.24 -2.46
N HIS A 125 -9.40 -1.57 -2.81
CA HIS A 125 -10.53 -1.61 -1.88
C HIS A 125 -10.96 -0.26 -1.24
N HIS A 126 -11.01 0.81 -2.03
CA HIS A 126 -11.40 2.14 -1.54
C HIS A 126 -12.73 2.65 -2.13
N THR A 127 -12.79 3.94 -2.46
CA THR A 127 -14.02 4.65 -2.83
C THR A 127 -14.10 4.93 -4.33
N ALA A 128 -15.24 4.61 -4.95
CA ALA A 128 -15.55 4.93 -6.33
C ALA A 128 -16.63 6.03 -6.44
N LEU A 129 -16.38 7.02 -7.31
CA LEU A 129 -17.34 8.06 -7.68
C LEU A 129 -18.11 7.61 -8.93
N ILE A 130 -19.38 7.24 -8.83
CA ILE A 130 -20.14 6.73 -9.98
C ILE A 130 -21.06 7.81 -10.53
N TYR A 131 -20.93 8.13 -11.81
CA TYR A 131 -21.78 9.08 -12.52
C TYR A 131 -22.84 8.39 -13.38
N ASP A 132 -24.12 8.76 -13.20
CA ASP A 132 -25.23 8.37 -14.06
C ASP A 132 -25.61 9.52 -15.02
N ALA A 133 -25.38 9.33 -16.33
CA ALA A 133 -25.66 10.34 -17.34
C ALA A 133 -27.16 10.58 -17.62
N ARG A 134 -28.04 9.62 -17.28
CA ARG A 134 -29.50 9.76 -17.43
C ARG A 134 -30.09 10.58 -16.28
N LYS A 135 -29.72 10.25 -15.05
CA LYS A 135 -30.16 10.97 -13.84
C LYS A 135 -29.40 12.27 -13.64
N HIS A 136 -28.19 12.37 -14.19
CA HIS A 136 -27.25 13.47 -13.95
C HIS A 136 -26.92 13.60 -12.45
N CYS A 137 -26.62 12.46 -11.83
CA CYS A 137 -26.25 12.34 -10.42
C CYS A 137 -24.91 11.61 -10.26
N ILE A 138 -24.25 11.85 -9.13
CA ILE A 138 -23.07 11.12 -8.69
C ILE A 138 -23.40 10.43 -7.36
N GLY A 139 -23.02 9.17 -7.24
CA GLY A 139 -22.98 8.45 -5.96
C GLY A 139 -21.53 8.17 -5.57
N ILE A 140 -21.28 8.08 -4.27
CA ILE A 140 -19.95 7.84 -3.69
C ILE A 140 -20.05 6.54 -2.90
N PHE A 141 -19.27 5.52 -3.28
CA PHE A 141 -19.39 4.18 -2.71
C PHE A 141 -18.05 3.67 -2.23
N ASP A 142 -18.05 3.19 -0.99
CA ASP A 142 -16.93 2.52 -0.33
C ASP A 142 -17.13 1.00 -0.43
N GLN A 143 -16.15 0.29 -0.98
CA GLN A 143 -16.24 -1.17 -1.16
C GLN A 143 -16.25 -1.94 0.16
N LEU A 144 -15.53 -1.45 1.18
CA LEU A 144 -15.35 -2.15 2.45
C LEU A 144 -16.53 -1.93 3.39
N ASN A 145 -17.08 -0.72 3.41
CA ASN A 145 -18.10 -0.35 4.39
C ASN A 145 -19.54 -0.57 3.91
N SER A 146 -19.75 -1.03 2.67
CA SER A 146 -21.08 -1.24 2.05
C SER A 146 -22.01 -0.01 2.15
N GLY A 147 -21.44 1.18 2.33
CA GLY A 147 -22.15 2.44 2.60
C GLY A 147 -21.67 3.58 1.70
N SER A 148 -22.40 4.70 1.72
CA SER A 148 -22.00 5.86 0.93
C SER A 148 -20.91 6.68 1.62
N GLY A 149 -19.83 6.98 0.90
CA GLY A 149 -18.78 7.92 1.32
C GLY A 149 -19.19 9.41 1.23
N ASP A 150 -20.44 9.70 0.88
CA ASP A 150 -20.95 11.06 0.73
C ASP A 150 -21.40 11.67 2.08
N HIS A 151 -20.62 12.61 2.60
CA HIS A 151 -20.92 13.34 3.85
C HIS A 151 -22.28 14.04 3.87
N ASN A 152 -22.82 14.37 2.70
CA ASN A 152 -24.04 15.16 2.56
C ASN A 152 -25.20 14.35 1.99
N LEU A 153 -25.12 13.00 1.96
CA LEU A 153 -26.14 12.16 1.35
C LEU A 153 -27.55 12.46 1.88
N TYR A 154 -27.68 12.69 3.18
CA TYR A 154 -28.95 12.97 3.86
C TYR A 154 -29.21 14.47 4.13
N GLU A 155 -28.38 15.37 3.60
CA GLU A 155 -28.53 16.79 3.87
C GLU A 155 -29.80 17.35 3.22
N GLY A 156 -30.83 17.60 4.04
CA GLY A 156 -32.16 18.03 3.59
C GLY A 156 -33.23 16.94 3.55
N CYS A 157 -32.92 15.69 3.93
CA CYS A 157 -33.91 14.64 4.09
C CYS A 157 -34.74 14.87 5.37
N ILE A 158 -36.03 15.15 5.19
CA ILE A 158 -37.03 14.96 6.25
C ILE A 158 -37.14 13.45 6.42
N ILE A 159 -36.60 12.92 7.51
CA ILE A 159 -36.82 11.53 7.93
C ILE A 159 -38.33 11.31 7.92
N ARG A 160 -38.82 10.47 6.99
CA ARG A 160 -40.09 9.79 7.23
C ARG A 160 -39.80 8.90 8.43
N LYS A 161 -40.39 9.24 9.59
CA LYS A 161 -40.60 8.25 10.63
C LYS A 161 -41.37 7.13 9.94
N GLU A 162 -40.69 6.03 9.62
CA GLU A 162 -41.36 4.81 9.23
C GLU A 162 -42.24 4.36 10.38
N ASP A 163 -43.38 3.83 10.00
CA ASP A 163 -44.58 3.78 10.79
C ASP A 163 -44.37 2.99 12.09
N GLU A 164 -44.84 3.61 13.18
CA GLU A 164 -45.13 2.93 14.43
C GLU A 164 -46.05 1.74 14.10
N VAL A 165 -45.51 0.52 14.17
CA VAL A 165 -46.33 -0.68 14.14
C VAL A 165 -47.17 -0.68 15.42
N ASP A 166 -48.47 -0.48 15.23
CA ASP A 166 -49.50 -0.67 16.23
C ASP A 166 -49.40 -2.10 16.81
N GLU A 167 -48.89 -2.23 18.03
CA GLU A 167 -49.22 -3.35 18.90
C GLU A 167 -50.11 -2.84 20.05
N GLU A 168 -51.41 -2.89 19.80
CA GLU A 168 -52.43 -2.80 20.84
C GLU A 168 -52.58 -4.14 21.58
N GLU A 169 -52.55 -4.03 22.91
CA GLU A 169 -53.17 -4.85 23.95
C GLU A 169 -52.36 -5.95 24.67
N GLY A 170 -51.93 -5.56 25.89
CA GLY A 170 -51.53 -6.43 26.99
C GLY A 170 -51.61 -5.71 28.34
N ASP A 171 -52.84 -5.46 28.81
CA ASP A 171 -53.24 -4.83 30.07
C ASP A 171 -52.55 -5.41 31.34
N GLN A 172 -51.91 -4.55 32.14
CA GLN A 172 -52.26 -4.30 33.57
C GLN A 172 -51.24 -3.39 34.31
N ARG A 173 -51.76 -2.25 34.80
CA ARG A 173 -51.65 -1.65 36.17
C ARG A 173 -50.29 -1.73 36.90
N GLU A 174 -49.68 -0.72 37.52
CA GLU A 174 -50.02 0.53 38.23
C GLU A 174 -48.64 1.22 38.43
N GLY A 175 -48.38 2.51 38.21
CA GLY A 175 -48.81 3.65 39.04
C GLY A 175 -47.60 4.41 39.63
N HIS A 176 -47.52 5.72 39.36
CA HIS A 176 -46.66 6.76 40.00
C HIS A 176 -45.13 6.69 39.77
N GLY A 177 -44.37 7.77 39.53
CA GLY A 177 -44.59 9.21 39.46
C GLY A 177 -43.24 9.96 39.54
N VAL A 178 -43.09 11.02 38.73
CA VAL A 178 -42.34 12.29 38.94
C VAL A 178 -40.93 12.30 39.59
N GLY A 179 -39.97 12.94 38.90
CA GLY A 179 -38.82 13.66 39.49
C GLY A 179 -37.46 13.30 38.85
N SER A 180 -36.85 14.12 37.99
CA SER A 180 -36.01 15.29 38.29
C SER A 180 -34.74 15.00 39.12
N GLY A 181 -33.57 15.15 38.49
CA GLY A 181 -32.35 15.67 39.14
C GLY A 181 -31.20 14.69 39.38
N GLY A 182 -30.08 14.94 38.68
CA GLY A 182 -28.79 15.17 39.33
C GLY A 182 -27.82 13.99 39.56
N SER A 183 -26.62 14.18 39.00
CA SER A 183 -25.30 13.87 39.58
C SER A 183 -24.79 12.43 39.70
N ALA A 184 -23.74 12.19 38.92
CA ALA A 184 -22.39 11.76 39.35
C ALA A 184 -22.18 10.35 39.92
N GLY A 185 -21.33 9.60 39.21
CA GLY A 185 -20.26 8.80 39.81
C GLY A 185 -20.27 7.31 39.46
N GLY A 186 -19.12 6.80 39.00
CA GLY A 186 -18.68 5.44 39.28
C GLY A 186 -18.40 4.53 38.08
N GLU A 187 -17.14 4.60 37.61
CA GLU A 187 -16.25 3.47 37.26
C GLU A 187 -16.62 2.47 36.13
N PRO A 188 -15.60 1.78 35.56
CA PRO A 188 -15.56 1.40 34.15
C PRO A 188 -16.16 0.01 33.91
N ASP A 189 -16.77 -0.16 32.75
CA ASP A 189 -17.21 -1.45 32.22
C ASP A 189 -16.13 -1.94 31.26
N GLU A 190 -15.50 -3.06 31.62
CA GLU A 190 -14.63 -3.84 30.75
C GLU A 190 -15.54 -4.66 29.84
N THR A 191 -15.49 -4.37 28.54
CA THR A 191 -15.95 -5.30 27.51
C THR A 191 -14.82 -5.49 26.52
N ASP A 192 -14.15 -6.63 26.69
CA ASP A 192 -13.33 -7.29 25.70
C ASP A 192 -14.14 -7.47 24.42
N GLU A 193 -13.71 -6.83 23.33
CA GLU A 193 -14.01 -7.27 21.97
C GLU A 193 -12.66 -7.61 21.33
N GLU A 194 -12.36 -8.91 21.31
CA GLU A 194 -11.30 -9.48 20.49
C GLU A 194 -11.73 -9.40 19.03
N GLU A 195 -11.12 -8.50 18.27
CA GLU A 195 -11.26 -8.42 16.83
C GLU A 195 -10.16 -9.30 16.20
N ASP A 196 -10.58 -10.51 15.81
CA ASP A 196 -9.84 -11.42 14.93
C ASP A 196 -9.74 -10.80 13.53
N GLY A 197 -8.53 -10.57 13.05
CA GLY A 197 -8.30 -10.03 11.71
C GLY A 197 -6.81 -9.87 11.37
N VAL A 198 -6.05 -10.97 11.36
CA VAL A 198 -4.68 -10.96 10.80
C VAL A 198 -4.76 -11.42 9.34
N GLN A 199 -4.86 -10.46 8.42
CA GLN A 199 -4.39 -10.62 7.05
C GLN A 199 -2.88 -10.38 7.06
N SER A 200 -2.13 -11.39 6.61
CA SER A 200 -0.68 -11.33 6.47
C SER A 200 -0.35 -10.93 5.03
N ASP A 201 0.01 -9.66 4.85
CA ASP A 201 0.65 -9.18 3.63
C ASP A 201 2.16 -9.48 3.69
N GLU A 202 2.62 -10.31 2.77
CA GLU A 202 4.03 -10.45 2.40
C GLU A 202 4.17 -10.03 0.92
N GLU A 203 4.60 -8.79 0.70
CA GLU A 203 5.36 -8.34 -0.48
C GLU A 203 6.82 -8.11 0.00
N ASP A 204 7.90 -8.24 -0.76
CA ASP A 204 8.08 -8.34 -2.21
C ASP A 204 9.50 -8.85 -2.50
N GLY A 205 9.71 -9.41 -3.69
CA GLY A 205 11.03 -9.82 -4.16
C GLY A 205 11.05 -10.05 -5.68
N GLN A 206 11.16 -8.96 -6.44
CA GLN A 206 11.40 -8.97 -7.89
C GLN A 206 12.84 -9.39 -8.23
N ASP A 207 13.01 -10.15 -9.34
CA ASP A 207 13.91 -9.78 -10.47
C ASP A 207 13.87 -10.85 -11.60
N ASP A 208 13.27 -10.44 -12.72
CA ASP A 208 13.69 -10.43 -14.14
C ASP A 208 14.54 -11.55 -14.83
N HIS A 209 14.19 -11.74 -16.11
CA HIS A 209 14.84 -12.45 -17.25
C HIS A 209 14.72 -13.98 -17.32
N GLY A 210 14.38 -14.64 -18.44
CA GLY A 210 14.15 -14.25 -19.83
C GLY A 210 14.31 -15.49 -20.73
N ASP A 211 13.44 -15.61 -21.76
CA ASP A 211 13.46 -16.44 -22.98
C ASP A 211 13.95 -17.91 -22.94
N ASP A 212 13.08 -18.82 -23.39
CA ASP A 212 13.38 -19.63 -24.58
C ASP A 212 12.12 -20.30 -25.16
N GLU A 213 12.08 -20.27 -26.49
CA GLU A 213 11.07 -20.76 -27.42
C GLU A 213 10.91 -22.29 -27.34
N ASP A 214 9.70 -22.81 -27.55
CA ASP A 214 9.48 -23.92 -28.51
C ASP A 214 7.98 -24.10 -28.78
N GLU A 215 7.61 -23.81 -30.03
CA GLU A 215 6.38 -24.24 -30.68
C GLU A 215 6.32 -25.77 -30.73
N GLU A 216 5.12 -26.36 -30.65
CA GLU A 216 4.63 -27.39 -31.61
C GLU A 216 3.13 -27.65 -31.32
N GLU A 217 2.30 -27.30 -32.31
CA GLU A 217 0.91 -27.73 -32.41
C GLU A 217 0.85 -29.20 -32.87
N ALA A 218 -0.08 -29.99 -32.33
CA ALA A 218 -0.77 -31.00 -33.11
C ALA A 218 -2.10 -31.41 -32.45
N GLU A 219 -3.14 -31.36 -33.29
CA GLU A 219 -4.54 -31.65 -33.03
C GLU A 219 -4.85 -33.14 -32.71
N ASP A 220 -6.04 -33.32 -32.15
CA ASP A 220 -7.07 -34.29 -32.56
C ASP A 220 -7.49 -35.50 -31.67
N GLU A 221 -8.80 -35.48 -31.44
CA GLU A 221 -9.80 -36.56 -31.44
C GLU A 221 -10.05 -37.49 -30.24
N GLN A 222 -11.21 -37.22 -29.62
CA GLN A 222 -12.36 -38.12 -29.37
C GLN A 222 -12.22 -39.33 -28.43
N GLY A 223 -13.14 -39.39 -27.45
CA GLY A 223 -13.44 -40.61 -26.69
C GLY A 223 -14.47 -40.39 -25.57
N ASP A 224 -15.74 -40.37 -25.96
CA ASP A 224 -16.95 -40.47 -25.13
C ASP A 224 -16.93 -41.69 -24.17
N GLU A 225 -17.45 -41.56 -22.95
CA GLU A 225 -18.31 -42.56 -22.29
C GLU A 225 -18.82 -42.07 -20.91
N GLY A 226 -20.07 -41.61 -20.90
CA GLY A 226 -21.16 -42.10 -20.03
C GLY A 226 -21.04 -42.05 -18.50
N GLY A 227 -21.99 -41.32 -17.88
CA GLY A 227 -22.32 -41.49 -16.47
C GLY A 227 -23.48 -40.60 -16.01
N ASP A 228 -24.71 -41.05 -16.30
CA ASP A 228 -25.96 -40.52 -15.73
C ASP A 228 -25.89 -40.46 -14.19
N SER A 229 -26.31 -39.33 -13.62
CA SER A 229 -27.06 -39.32 -12.36
C SER A 229 -27.96 -38.09 -12.34
N ASP A 230 -29.21 -38.31 -12.73
CA ASP A 230 -30.34 -37.46 -12.39
C ASP A 230 -30.43 -37.33 -10.86
N ASP A 231 -30.42 -36.11 -10.34
CA ASP A 231 -31.14 -35.75 -9.12
C ASP A 231 -31.65 -34.32 -9.29
N ASP A 232 -32.88 -34.26 -9.82
CA ASP A 232 -33.76 -33.10 -9.78
C ASP A 232 -34.17 -32.83 -8.32
N GLU A 233 -33.59 -31.80 -7.69
CA GLU A 233 -34.26 -31.09 -6.60
C GLU A 233 -34.55 -29.64 -7.03
N ASP A 234 -35.75 -29.52 -7.58
CA ASP A 234 -36.67 -28.38 -7.60
C ASP A 234 -36.47 -27.42 -6.40
N SER A 235 -35.59 -26.43 -6.55
CA SER A 235 -35.63 -25.19 -5.78
C SER A 235 -36.12 -24.08 -6.69
N GLY A 236 -37.39 -23.74 -6.51
CA GLY A 236 -38.16 -22.90 -7.41
C GLY A 236 -37.50 -21.58 -7.77
N ASP A 237 -37.76 -21.21 -9.02
CA ASP A 237 -37.70 -19.85 -9.56
C ASP A 237 -38.39 -18.87 -8.59
N ASP A 238 -37.62 -18.29 -7.68
CA ASP A 238 -37.94 -16.98 -7.12
C ASP A 238 -37.34 -15.95 -8.08
N ASP A 239 -38.07 -15.72 -9.18
CA ASP A 239 -37.89 -14.64 -10.16
C ASP A 239 -38.26 -13.29 -9.51
N GLY A 240 -37.76 -13.06 -8.30
CA GLY A 240 -37.68 -11.77 -7.66
C GLY A 240 -36.54 -11.04 -8.34
N GLY A 241 -36.86 -10.29 -9.40
CA GLY A 241 -35.89 -9.48 -10.14
C GLY A 241 -35.01 -8.74 -9.15
N HIS A 242 -33.77 -9.21 -8.99
CA HIS A 242 -32.80 -8.57 -8.13
C HIS A 242 -32.50 -7.23 -8.81
N GLU A 243 -33.17 -6.18 -8.34
CA GLU A 243 -32.91 -4.83 -8.80
C GLU A 243 -31.44 -4.56 -8.49
N CYS A 244 -30.64 -4.36 -9.54
CA CYS A 244 -29.23 -4.05 -9.38
C CYS A 244 -29.13 -2.78 -8.55
N TRP A 245 -28.37 -2.84 -7.46
CA TRP A 245 -28.23 -1.76 -6.51
C TRP A 245 -27.77 -0.44 -7.16
N LEU A 246 -27.07 -0.49 -8.31
CA LEU A 246 -26.71 0.69 -9.09
C LEU A 246 -27.91 1.46 -9.66
N ASP A 247 -29.00 0.75 -10.00
CA ASP A 247 -30.22 1.38 -10.52
C ASP A 247 -30.97 2.15 -9.41
N GLU A 248 -30.81 1.73 -8.16
CA GLU A 248 -31.37 2.36 -6.95
C GLU A 248 -30.34 3.19 -6.15
N MET A 249 -29.13 3.36 -6.68
CA MET A 249 -28.02 3.85 -5.88
C MET A 249 -28.30 5.23 -5.27
N ASP A 250 -27.90 5.36 -4.02
CA ASP A 250 -27.90 6.63 -3.29
C ASP A 250 -27.00 7.65 -4.01
N CYS A 251 -27.62 8.67 -4.60
CA CYS A 251 -26.92 9.65 -5.41
C CYS A 251 -27.49 11.06 -5.24
N ARG A 252 -26.64 12.06 -5.43
CA ARG A 252 -27.01 13.49 -5.43
C ARG A 252 -26.73 14.12 -6.79
N PRO A 253 -27.38 15.26 -7.14
CA PRO A 253 -27.10 15.95 -8.39
C PRO A 253 -25.59 16.18 -8.58
N ALA A 254 -25.05 15.75 -9.73
CA ALA A 254 -23.62 15.78 -10.01
C ALA A 254 -22.94 17.13 -9.70
N PRO A 255 -23.49 18.30 -10.10
CA PRO A 255 -22.86 19.59 -9.77
C PRO A 255 -22.85 19.91 -8.27
N ASN A 256 -23.76 19.35 -7.47
CA ASN A 256 -23.73 19.53 -6.02
C ASN A 256 -22.62 18.69 -5.39
N VAL A 257 -22.47 17.42 -5.78
CA VAL A 257 -21.42 16.53 -5.27
C VAL A 257 -20.04 17.13 -5.54
N LEU A 258 -19.75 17.50 -6.80
CA LEU A 258 -18.44 18.04 -7.18
C LEU A 258 -18.14 19.39 -6.52
N ARG A 259 -19.16 20.25 -6.32
CA ARG A 259 -19.00 21.49 -5.55
C ARG A 259 -18.69 21.20 -4.08
N ASP A 260 -19.41 20.26 -3.47
CA ASP A 260 -19.26 19.95 -2.06
C ASP A 260 -17.92 19.26 -1.79
N MET A 261 -17.39 18.43 -2.71
CA MET A 261 -16.02 17.91 -2.65
C MET A 261 -14.98 19.03 -2.54
N VAL A 262 -15.12 20.10 -3.34
CA VAL A 262 -14.24 21.27 -3.22
C VAL A 262 -14.36 21.90 -1.84
N LEU A 263 -15.58 22.01 -1.29
CA LEU A 263 -15.81 22.53 0.06
C LEU A 263 -15.22 21.62 1.14
N TRP A 264 -15.27 20.30 0.97
CA TRP A 264 -14.68 19.33 1.91
C TRP A 264 -13.16 19.48 1.96
N PHE A 265 -12.50 19.63 0.81
CA PHE A 265 -11.07 19.94 0.75
C PHE A 265 -10.73 21.33 1.31
N GLU A 266 -11.53 22.35 1.02
CA GLU A 266 -11.31 23.70 1.57
C GLU A 266 -11.51 23.75 3.09
N SER A 267 -12.43 22.95 3.63
CA SER A 267 -12.69 22.84 5.08
C SER A 267 -11.83 21.80 5.81
N LEU A 268 -11.03 21.01 5.08
CA LEU A 268 -10.25 19.88 5.61
C LEU A 268 -11.13 18.83 6.31
N THR A 269 -12.39 18.72 5.89
CA THR A 269 -13.24 17.54 6.16
C THR A 269 -12.68 16.35 5.40
N GLU A 270 -12.29 16.58 4.15
CA GLU A 270 -11.55 15.64 3.33
C GLU A 270 -10.13 16.14 3.10
N LEU A 271 -9.20 15.20 3.03
CA LEU A 271 -7.79 15.44 2.79
C LEU A 271 -7.35 14.63 1.57
N PRO A 272 -6.41 15.13 0.76
CA PRO A 272 -5.88 14.35 -0.33
C PRO A 272 -5.05 13.17 0.17
N GLY A 273 -5.01 12.10 -0.64
CA GLY A 273 -4.31 10.87 -0.34
C GLY A 273 -5.12 9.92 0.55
N GLY A 274 -4.42 9.10 1.33
CA GLY A 274 -5.04 8.21 2.32
C GLY A 274 -5.35 6.81 1.83
N GLY A 275 -4.94 6.45 0.61
CA GLY A 275 -4.83 5.07 0.16
C GLY A 275 -3.36 4.62 0.17
N GLU A 276 -3.09 3.56 -0.58
CA GLU A 276 -1.79 2.88 -0.60
C GLU A 276 -0.73 3.60 -1.42
N GLN A 277 -1.14 4.45 -2.37
CA GLN A 277 -0.21 5.20 -3.21
C GLN A 277 0.27 6.51 -2.56
N SER A 278 -0.25 6.85 -1.38
CA SER A 278 0.16 8.01 -0.60
C SER A 278 1.09 7.62 0.53
N GLY A 279 2.27 8.24 0.56
CA GLY A 279 3.21 8.06 1.67
C GLY A 279 2.68 8.60 3.01
N PRO A 280 3.30 8.18 4.13
CA PRO A 280 2.89 8.59 5.48
C PRO A 280 2.89 10.10 5.69
N GLU A 281 3.64 10.87 4.88
CA GLU A 281 3.66 12.32 4.88
C GLU A 281 2.32 12.97 4.48
N TRP A 282 1.41 12.20 3.90
CA TRP A 282 0.03 12.60 3.56
C TRP A 282 -1.00 12.15 4.59
N SER A 283 -0.58 11.51 5.68
CA SER A 283 -1.49 11.15 6.77
C SER A 283 -2.17 12.38 7.39
N ALA A 284 -3.44 12.21 7.77
CA ALA A 284 -4.26 13.30 8.29
C ALA A 284 -3.65 14.00 9.52
N ASP A 285 -2.98 13.23 10.37
CA ASP A 285 -2.30 13.72 11.58
C ASP A 285 -1.15 14.67 11.29
N ILE A 286 -0.53 14.55 10.10
CA ILE A 286 0.57 15.41 9.66
C ILE A 286 0.03 16.60 8.87
N ILE A 287 -0.74 16.36 7.81
CA ILE A 287 -1.05 17.42 6.85
C ILE A 287 -2.12 18.39 7.34
N LYS A 288 -3.10 17.95 8.14
CA LYS A 288 -4.20 18.82 8.59
C LYS A 288 -3.70 19.96 9.47
N PRO A 289 -2.85 19.74 10.50
CA PRO A 289 -2.21 20.83 11.23
C PRO A 289 -1.35 21.75 10.36
N LEU A 290 -0.64 21.20 9.37
CA LEU A 290 0.21 21.97 8.47
C LEU A 290 -0.61 22.89 7.55
N TYR A 291 -1.70 22.40 6.95
CA TYR A 291 -2.60 23.24 6.15
C TYR A 291 -3.09 24.46 6.95
N ILE A 292 -3.53 24.24 8.19
CA ILE A 292 -3.96 25.31 9.10
C ILE A 292 -2.80 26.28 9.40
N LYS A 293 -1.62 25.74 9.74
CA LYS A 293 -0.40 26.53 10.03
C LYS A 293 -0.02 27.46 8.89
N HIS A 294 -0.18 27.01 7.65
CA HIS A 294 0.22 27.75 6.45
C HIS A 294 -0.91 28.56 5.79
N GLY A 295 -2.10 28.62 6.40
CA GLY A 295 -3.17 29.55 6.02
C GLY A 295 -4.20 29.01 5.03
N TRP A 296 -4.29 27.70 4.83
CA TRP A 296 -5.37 27.09 4.03
C TRP A 296 -6.76 27.37 4.64
N PRO A 297 -7.83 27.53 3.84
CA PRO A 297 -7.90 27.62 2.37
C PRO A 297 -7.75 29.03 1.80
N HIS A 298 -7.32 29.98 2.64
CA HIS A 298 -7.31 31.40 2.28
C HIS A 298 -6.35 31.71 1.13
N ALA A 299 -6.57 32.85 0.46
CA ALA A 299 -5.75 33.30 -0.68
C ALA A 299 -4.26 33.52 -0.36
N HIS A 300 -3.88 33.55 0.92
CA HIS A 300 -2.50 33.71 1.38
C HIS A 300 -1.85 32.39 1.82
N PHE A 301 -2.44 31.23 1.48
CA PHE A 301 -1.85 29.92 1.74
C PHE A 301 -0.42 29.84 1.19
N ASN A 302 0.53 29.60 2.07
CA ASN A 302 1.94 29.48 1.71
C ASN A 302 2.30 28.01 1.43
N GLY A 303 1.99 27.56 0.22
CA GLY A 303 2.22 26.18 -0.18
C GLY A 303 3.69 25.77 -0.20
N ASP A 304 4.63 26.69 -0.43
CA ASP A 304 6.06 26.36 -0.41
C ASP A 304 6.55 26.10 1.02
N ALA A 305 6.09 26.90 1.99
CA ALA A 305 6.39 26.65 3.41
C ALA A 305 5.70 25.38 3.92
N PHE A 306 4.48 25.09 3.43
CA PHE A 306 3.79 23.83 3.70
C PHE A 306 4.61 22.62 3.27
N LEU A 307 5.11 22.59 2.02
CA LEU A 307 5.92 21.47 1.53
C LEU A 307 7.23 21.31 2.32
N VAL A 308 7.84 22.41 2.74
CA VAL A 308 9.05 22.37 3.59
C VAL A 308 8.73 21.74 4.95
N ASP A 309 7.66 22.16 5.63
CA ASP A 309 7.31 21.62 6.93
C ASP A 309 6.76 20.19 6.85
N GLN A 310 6.13 19.79 5.73
CA GLN A 310 5.76 18.41 5.44
C GLN A 310 7.00 17.52 5.29
N ALA A 311 7.99 17.94 4.49
CA ALA A 311 9.26 17.21 4.34
C ALA A 311 10.00 17.05 5.67
N ARG A 312 9.93 18.07 6.55
CA ARG A 312 10.47 17.99 7.92
C ARG A 312 9.68 17.02 8.80
N ALA A 313 8.36 17.05 8.73
CA ALA A 313 7.51 16.14 9.50
C ALA A 313 7.79 14.67 9.13
N GLN A 314 7.93 14.37 7.84
CA GLN A 314 8.32 13.05 7.35
C GLN A 314 9.70 12.64 7.87
N ALA A 315 10.70 13.52 7.74
CA ALA A 315 12.05 13.25 8.25
C ALA A 315 12.09 12.99 9.76
N VAL A 316 11.18 13.58 10.54
CA VAL A 316 11.04 13.30 11.98
C VAL A 316 10.43 11.91 12.22
N LEU A 317 9.49 11.46 11.39
CA LEU A 317 8.95 10.10 11.47
C LEU A 317 10.04 9.07 11.13
N ASP A 318 10.72 9.24 10.01
CA ASP A 318 11.81 8.34 9.59
C ASP A 318 12.93 8.32 10.63
N ALA A 319 13.24 9.48 11.23
CA ALA A 319 14.22 9.58 12.31
C ALA A 319 13.80 8.80 13.56
N ARG A 320 12.52 8.81 13.93
CA ARG A 320 11.99 8.04 15.05
C ARG A 320 12.03 6.55 14.75
N ASP A 321 11.64 6.16 13.54
CA ASP A 321 11.66 4.77 13.10
C ASP A 321 13.09 4.21 13.09
N ALA A 322 14.02 4.94 12.47
CA ALA A 322 15.44 4.58 12.47
C ALA A 322 16.01 4.47 13.88
N ALA A 323 15.60 5.36 14.79
CA ALA A 323 16.05 5.29 16.18
C ALA A 323 15.38 4.16 17.00
N GLN A 324 14.22 3.66 16.59
CA GLN A 324 13.53 2.53 17.22
C GLN A 324 13.97 1.18 16.63
N GLU A 325 14.67 1.16 15.51
CA GLU A 325 15.08 -0.05 14.81
C GLU A 325 15.84 -1.07 15.68
N PRO A 326 16.76 -0.67 16.58
CA PRO A 326 17.38 -1.62 17.51
C PRO A 326 16.36 -2.34 18.41
N GLN A 327 15.34 -1.63 18.91
CA GLN A 327 14.28 -2.23 19.73
C GLN A 327 13.38 -3.12 18.87
N ARG A 328 12.97 -2.66 17.68
CA ARG A 328 12.17 -3.47 16.74
C ARG A 328 12.89 -4.76 16.35
N LYS A 329 14.22 -4.73 16.19
CA LYS A 329 15.03 -5.93 15.93
C LYS A 329 14.98 -6.93 17.10
N VAL A 330 15.10 -6.45 18.34
CA VAL A 330 14.93 -7.29 19.53
C VAL A 330 13.52 -7.86 19.61
N ASP A 331 12.50 -7.06 19.36
CA ASP A 331 11.10 -7.48 19.41
C ASP A 331 10.78 -8.52 18.31
N ARG A 332 11.31 -8.35 17.09
CA ARG A 332 11.17 -9.32 15.98
C ARG A 332 11.86 -10.65 16.26
N LEU A 333 12.99 -10.62 16.97
CA LEU A 333 13.76 -11.81 17.33
C LEU A 333 13.33 -12.41 18.68
N HIS A 334 12.36 -11.78 19.35
CA HIS A 334 11.94 -12.18 20.69
C HIS A 334 11.35 -13.60 20.66
N PRO A 335 11.79 -14.52 21.53
CA PRO A 335 11.33 -15.92 21.50
C PRO A 335 9.81 -16.08 21.60
N ASP A 336 9.15 -15.20 22.35
CA ASP A 336 7.70 -15.22 22.58
C ASP A 336 6.85 -14.61 21.46
N LYS A 337 7.46 -13.97 20.44
CA LYS A 337 6.75 -13.40 19.29
C LYS A 337 7.07 -14.23 18.03
N GLY A 338 6.08 -14.96 17.50
CA GLY A 338 6.20 -15.78 16.27
C GLY A 338 6.06 -17.30 16.49
N THR A 339 6.54 -18.12 15.54
CA THR A 339 6.43 -19.60 15.52
C THR A 339 7.13 -20.34 16.68
N THR A 340 7.76 -19.61 17.60
CA THR A 340 8.43 -20.13 18.81
C THR A 340 7.71 -19.74 20.10
N GLN A 341 6.47 -19.27 20.04
CA GLN A 341 5.65 -19.02 21.23
C GLN A 341 5.78 -20.15 22.25
N ASN A 342 6.14 -19.78 23.48
CA ASN A 342 6.33 -20.65 24.64
C ASN A 342 7.57 -21.56 24.62
N ALA A 343 8.50 -21.43 23.68
CA ALA A 343 9.71 -22.25 23.67
C ALA A 343 10.65 -21.90 24.85
N ASP A 344 10.88 -22.86 25.75
CA ASP A 344 11.91 -22.75 26.80
C ASP A 344 13.31 -22.50 26.21
N ASP A 345 14.29 -22.13 27.04
CA ASP A 345 15.70 -21.86 26.64
C ASP A 345 16.36 -23.00 25.83
N ASP A 346 15.85 -24.23 25.92
CA ASP A 346 16.32 -25.41 25.18
C ASP A 346 15.48 -25.73 23.93
N GLY A 347 14.47 -24.92 23.63
CA GLY A 347 13.53 -25.11 22.52
C GLY A 347 12.49 -26.21 22.74
N SER A 348 12.45 -26.85 23.92
CA SER A 348 11.64 -28.05 24.16
C SER A 348 10.14 -27.86 23.97
N ASN A 349 9.66 -26.62 24.08
CA ASN A 349 8.26 -26.25 23.92
C ASN A 349 7.97 -25.51 22.60
N SER A 350 8.93 -25.48 21.66
CA SER A 350 8.70 -24.99 20.29
C SER A 350 7.77 -25.94 19.52
N PRO A 351 6.69 -25.45 18.86
CA PRO A 351 5.79 -26.27 18.06
C PRO A 351 6.50 -27.08 16.96
N LEU A 352 7.53 -26.51 16.33
CA LEU A 352 8.32 -27.17 15.30
C LEU A 352 9.16 -28.33 15.87
N ILE A 353 9.74 -28.14 17.05
CA ILE A 353 10.53 -29.18 17.75
C ILE A 353 9.59 -30.29 18.26
N GLN A 354 8.41 -29.94 18.78
CA GLN A 354 7.39 -30.91 19.19
C GLN A 354 6.90 -31.74 17.99
N ARG A 355 6.55 -31.09 16.87
CA ARG A 355 6.17 -31.77 15.63
C ARG A 355 7.26 -32.71 15.13
N GLY A 356 8.52 -32.31 15.20
CA GLY A 356 9.67 -33.17 14.88
C GLY A 356 9.76 -34.39 15.81
N ARG A 357 9.56 -34.21 17.12
CA ARG A 357 9.53 -35.31 18.10
C ARG A 357 8.35 -36.28 17.88
N GLU A 358 7.17 -35.76 17.57
CA GLU A 358 5.99 -36.55 17.26
C GLU A 358 6.17 -37.36 15.98
N ARG A 359 6.69 -36.75 14.91
CA ARG A 359 7.04 -37.44 13.67
C ARG A 359 8.07 -38.53 13.92
N LEU A 360 9.07 -38.26 14.75
CA LEU A 360 10.07 -39.25 15.13
C LEU A 360 9.45 -40.42 15.93
N ALA A 361 8.49 -40.15 16.81
CA ALA A 361 7.77 -41.17 17.57
C ALA A 361 6.80 -41.99 16.71
N ALA A 362 6.25 -41.40 15.65
CA ALA A 362 5.34 -42.04 14.71
C ALA A 362 6.04 -42.80 13.59
N ALA A 363 7.35 -42.58 13.38
CA ALA A 363 8.13 -43.24 12.34
C ALA A 363 8.10 -44.76 12.49
N THR A 364 7.71 -45.44 11.42
CA THR A 364 7.60 -46.91 11.37
C THR A 364 8.70 -47.57 10.56
N THR A 365 9.38 -46.80 9.71
CA THR A 365 10.50 -47.24 8.89
C THR A 365 11.80 -46.51 9.26
N PRO A 366 12.99 -47.11 9.00
CA PRO A 366 14.26 -46.41 9.21
C PRO A 366 14.36 -45.10 8.42
N ASP A 367 13.75 -45.04 7.23
CA ASP A 367 13.81 -43.86 6.36
C ASP A 367 12.95 -42.71 6.90
N GLU A 368 11.72 -43.04 7.35
CA GLU A 368 10.86 -42.11 8.10
C GLU A 368 11.54 -41.61 9.38
N GLU A 369 12.26 -42.49 10.09
CA GLU A 369 12.95 -42.15 11.33
C GLU A 369 14.07 -41.12 11.06
N TRP A 370 14.89 -41.33 10.02
CA TRP A 370 15.96 -40.42 9.69
C TRP A 370 15.47 -39.11 9.06
N ALA A 371 14.39 -39.14 8.28
CA ALA A 371 13.74 -37.92 7.79
C ALA A 371 13.17 -37.09 8.94
N ALA A 372 12.52 -37.72 9.93
CA ALA A 372 12.04 -37.02 11.12
C ALA A 372 13.19 -36.48 11.99
N ARG A 373 14.31 -37.20 12.10
CA ARG A 373 15.54 -36.73 12.79
C ARG A 373 16.13 -35.50 12.10
N TRP A 374 16.13 -35.46 10.78
CA TRP A 374 16.57 -34.29 10.01
C TRP A 374 15.72 -33.06 10.31
N GLU A 375 14.39 -33.19 10.23
CA GLU A 375 13.48 -32.09 10.50
C GLU A 375 13.59 -31.59 11.95
N LEU A 376 13.70 -32.51 12.91
CA LEU A 376 13.93 -32.16 14.31
C LEU A 376 15.26 -31.42 14.50
N TRP A 377 16.34 -31.93 13.92
CA TRP A 377 17.66 -31.30 13.97
C TRP A 377 17.64 -29.90 13.34
N ARG A 378 16.99 -29.73 12.19
CA ARG A 378 16.82 -28.43 11.53
C ARG A 378 16.07 -27.45 12.42
N ALA A 379 15.00 -27.89 13.07
CA ALA A 379 14.22 -27.07 14.00
C ALA A 379 15.06 -26.65 15.22
N GLU A 380 15.85 -27.56 15.80
CA GLU A 380 16.75 -27.29 16.92
C GLU A 380 17.87 -26.31 16.54
N CYS A 381 18.51 -26.51 15.38
CA CYS A 381 19.54 -25.60 14.87
C CYS A 381 18.97 -24.20 14.55
N GLY A 382 17.78 -24.15 13.94
CA GLY A 382 17.07 -22.88 13.70
C GLY A 382 16.70 -22.14 14.98
N HIS A 383 16.28 -22.86 16.02
CA HIS A 383 16.00 -22.26 17.34
C HIS A 383 17.27 -21.70 17.99
N LYS A 384 18.37 -22.46 18.01
CA LYS A 384 19.66 -22.00 18.57
C LYS A 384 20.20 -20.75 17.87
N ARG A 385 20.08 -20.68 16.54
CA ARG A 385 20.47 -19.50 15.75
C ARG A 385 19.64 -18.28 16.10
N ARG A 386 18.31 -18.41 16.14
CA ARG A 386 17.41 -17.32 16.55
C ARG A 386 17.74 -16.81 17.94
N LEU A 387 17.99 -17.70 18.90
CA LEU A 387 18.36 -17.31 20.26
C LEU A 387 19.73 -16.60 20.33
N ARG A 388 20.71 -17.02 19.52
CA ARG A 388 21.99 -16.31 19.39
C ARG A 388 21.79 -14.90 18.84
N ALA A 389 21.06 -14.78 17.72
CA ALA A 389 20.75 -13.50 17.09
C ALA A 389 19.97 -12.57 18.02
N PHE A 390 19.02 -13.10 18.80
CA PHE A 390 18.30 -12.34 19.82
C PHE A 390 19.23 -11.77 20.88
N ARG A 391 20.13 -12.60 21.44
CA ARG A 391 21.11 -12.15 22.45
C ARG A 391 22.09 -11.12 21.90
N GLU A 392 22.50 -11.27 20.65
CA GLU A 392 23.33 -10.28 19.96
C GLU A 392 22.58 -8.96 19.74
N ALA A 393 21.31 -9.02 19.31
CA ALA A 393 20.46 -7.85 19.17
C ALA A 393 20.20 -7.15 20.51
N GLU A 394 20.00 -7.90 21.59
CA GLU A 394 19.83 -7.34 22.94
C GLU A 394 21.13 -6.65 23.42
N ALA A 395 22.29 -7.25 23.15
CA ALA A 395 23.58 -6.65 23.47
C ALA A 395 23.85 -5.38 22.63
N ASP A 396 23.47 -5.40 21.35
CA ASP A 396 23.55 -4.24 20.46
C ASP A 396 22.61 -3.11 20.94
N LEU A 397 21.37 -3.44 21.31
CA LEU A 397 20.40 -2.49 21.90
C LEU A 397 20.93 -1.87 23.20
N GLN A 398 21.49 -2.66 24.11
CA GLN A 398 22.07 -2.14 25.36
C GLN A 398 23.28 -1.24 25.10
N ARG A 399 24.07 -1.53 24.05
CA ARG A 399 25.22 -0.73 23.65
C ARG A 399 24.81 0.60 23.02
N GLU A 400 23.78 0.58 22.17
CA GLU A 400 23.35 1.73 21.35
C GLU A 400 22.34 2.62 22.08
N CYS A 401 21.49 2.02 22.91
CA CYS A 401 20.43 2.68 23.67
C CYS A 401 20.55 2.36 25.18
N PRO A 402 21.59 2.86 25.87
CA PRO A 402 21.70 2.67 27.32
C PRO A 402 20.47 3.26 28.03
N ASP A 403 19.98 2.56 29.05
CA ASP A 403 18.75 2.89 29.80
C ASP A 403 17.45 2.89 28.96
N GLY A 404 17.45 2.26 27.79
CA GLY A 404 16.28 2.17 26.90
C GLY A 404 15.99 3.47 26.14
N VAL A 405 16.93 4.42 26.12
CA VAL A 405 16.76 5.71 25.43
C VAL A 405 17.67 5.77 24.20
N CYS A 406 17.10 5.48 23.02
CA CYS A 406 17.83 5.55 21.75
C CYS A 406 18.05 7.00 21.27
N VAL A 407 17.09 7.90 21.51
CA VAL A 407 17.22 9.34 21.20
C VAL A 407 17.18 10.13 22.49
N LYS A 408 18.26 10.86 22.79
CA LYS A 408 18.28 11.76 23.94
C LYS A 408 17.25 12.88 23.76
N PRO A 409 16.51 13.27 24.81
CA PRO A 409 15.58 14.40 24.74
C PRO A 409 16.27 15.67 24.22
N GLY A 410 15.71 16.27 23.16
CA GLY A 410 16.26 17.46 22.50
C GLY A 410 17.28 17.20 21.39
N GLU A 411 17.74 15.96 21.19
CA GLU A 411 18.63 15.60 20.07
C GLU A 411 17.89 15.16 18.81
N MET A 412 16.55 15.08 18.84
CA MET A 412 15.73 14.69 17.69
C MET A 412 16.02 15.54 16.44
N VAL A 413 16.30 16.83 16.63
CA VAL A 413 16.66 17.75 15.53
C VAL A 413 17.94 17.33 14.80
N LEU A 414 18.87 16.61 15.46
CA LEU A 414 20.08 16.09 14.81
C LEU A 414 19.79 14.84 13.97
N TRP A 415 18.79 14.05 14.38
CA TRP A 415 18.30 12.90 13.62
C TRP A 415 17.46 13.35 12.43
N GLU A 416 16.56 14.33 12.63
CA GLU A 416 15.83 15.01 11.56
C GLU A 416 16.81 15.59 10.52
N LEU A 417 17.86 16.29 10.97
CA LEU A 417 18.88 16.85 10.08
C LEU A 417 19.63 15.78 9.27
N ARG A 418 19.88 14.61 9.89
CA ARG A 418 20.48 13.46 9.20
C ARG A 418 19.57 12.94 8.10
N GLN A 419 18.28 12.68 8.41
CA GLN A 419 17.31 12.19 7.42
C GLN A 419 17.10 13.20 6.29
N LEU A 420 16.94 14.49 6.60
CA LEU A 420 16.83 15.54 5.57
C LEU A 420 18.06 15.63 4.66
N ARG A 421 19.24 15.30 5.19
CA ARG A 421 20.47 15.24 4.38
C ARG A 421 20.44 14.06 3.41
N GLU A 422 20.03 12.88 3.87
CA GLU A 422 19.87 11.68 3.03
C GLU A 422 18.84 11.94 1.91
N GLU A 423 17.68 12.51 2.26
CA GLU A 423 16.63 12.86 1.32
C GLU A 423 17.05 13.94 0.31
N LEU A 424 17.78 14.97 0.76
CA LEU A 424 18.34 15.98 -0.14
C LEU A 424 19.29 15.35 -1.17
N LEU A 425 20.18 14.45 -0.73
CA LEU A 425 21.10 13.74 -1.63
C LEU A 425 20.35 12.80 -2.58
N SER A 426 19.27 12.16 -2.12
CA SER A 426 18.38 11.36 -2.96
C SER A 426 17.72 12.22 -4.05
N ALA A 427 17.13 13.36 -3.66
CA ALA A 427 16.49 14.30 -4.57
C ALA A 427 17.47 14.91 -5.58
N GLU A 428 18.70 15.23 -5.17
CA GLU A 428 19.75 15.73 -6.08
C GLU A 428 20.20 14.68 -7.09
N ARG A 429 20.27 13.39 -6.69
CA ARG A 429 20.56 12.28 -7.60
C ARG A 429 19.43 12.06 -8.60
N ALA A 430 18.17 12.08 -8.16
CA ALA A 430 17.01 12.01 -9.05
C ALA A 430 17.03 13.16 -10.08
N LEU A 431 17.25 14.40 -9.61
CA LEU A 431 17.39 15.56 -10.49
C LEU A 431 18.53 15.40 -11.51
N LYS A 432 19.67 14.83 -11.09
CA LYS A 432 20.79 14.56 -12.01
C LYS A 432 20.42 13.52 -13.06
N ARG A 433 19.69 12.45 -12.70
CA ARG A 433 19.20 11.43 -13.64
C ARG A 433 18.25 12.03 -14.68
N CYS A 434 17.22 12.76 -14.26
CA CYS A 434 16.27 13.40 -15.18
C CYS A 434 16.99 14.38 -16.15
N ARG A 435 18.00 15.13 -15.66
CA ARG A 435 18.81 16.00 -16.52
C ARG A 435 19.60 15.22 -17.56
N GLN A 436 20.13 14.05 -17.19
CA GLN A 436 20.88 13.21 -18.09
C GLN A 436 19.96 12.58 -19.15
N GLU A 437 18.83 12.01 -18.73
CA GLU A 437 17.83 11.44 -19.64
C GLU A 437 17.33 12.46 -20.68
N ILE A 438 17.06 13.71 -20.29
CA ILE A 438 16.68 14.77 -21.23
C ILE A 438 17.80 15.07 -22.25
N ASN A 439 19.06 15.03 -21.82
CA ASN A 439 20.18 15.26 -22.72
C ASN A 439 20.39 14.09 -23.68
N ASP A 440 20.18 12.87 -23.19
CA ASP A 440 20.38 11.62 -23.94
C ASP A 440 19.20 11.32 -24.88
N ALA A 441 18.01 11.85 -24.60
CA ALA A 441 16.80 11.67 -25.39
C ALA A 441 16.88 12.18 -26.86
N GLY A 442 17.86 12.99 -27.24
CA GLY A 442 18.07 13.35 -28.66
C GLY A 442 16.83 13.92 -29.38
N GLU A 443 16.52 13.42 -30.59
CA GLU A 443 15.27 13.67 -31.35
C GLU A 443 14.20 12.62 -31.01
N THR A 444 13.87 12.42 -29.73
CA THR A 444 12.69 11.65 -29.33
C THR A 444 11.38 12.29 -29.79
N ASP A 445 10.32 11.48 -29.83
CA ASP A 445 8.94 11.91 -30.02
C ASP A 445 8.56 13.07 -29.06
N ASP A 446 7.69 13.97 -29.54
CA ASP A 446 7.33 15.21 -28.84
C ASP A 446 6.66 14.93 -27.48
N ASP A 447 5.90 13.84 -27.34
CA ASP A 447 5.20 13.50 -26.11
C ASP A 447 6.11 12.86 -25.06
N ALA A 448 7.09 12.05 -25.49
CA ALA A 448 8.16 11.55 -24.62
C ALA A 448 8.98 12.73 -24.04
N ARG A 449 9.32 13.70 -24.89
CA ARG A 449 10.06 14.90 -24.47
C ARG A 449 9.27 15.76 -23.47
N ARG A 450 7.96 15.90 -23.65
CA ARG A 450 7.09 16.62 -22.70
C ARG A 450 7.04 15.92 -21.34
N SER A 451 6.98 14.59 -21.35
CA SER A 451 6.95 13.78 -20.12
C SER A 451 8.23 13.96 -19.31
N LEU A 452 9.39 13.84 -19.95
CA LEU A 452 10.69 14.11 -19.32
C LEU A 452 10.79 15.54 -18.76
N GLN A 453 10.24 16.54 -19.45
CA GLN A 453 10.21 17.92 -18.95
C GLN A 453 9.32 18.10 -17.71
N ILE A 454 8.24 17.34 -17.57
CA ILE A 454 7.41 17.35 -16.36
C ILE A 454 8.21 16.74 -15.20
N GLN A 455 8.81 15.58 -15.39
CA GLN A 455 9.64 14.91 -14.38
C GLN A 455 10.80 15.80 -13.92
N LEU A 456 11.50 16.46 -14.84
CA LEU A 456 12.56 17.40 -14.48
C LEU A 456 12.05 18.52 -13.55
N ARG A 457 10.89 19.12 -13.87
CA ARG A 457 10.32 20.18 -13.03
C ARG A 457 9.92 19.67 -11.64
N GLN A 458 9.40 18.45 -11.55
CA GLN A 458 9.07 17.81 -10.28
C GLN A 458 10.34 17.55 -9.46
N ALA A 459 11.38 16.96 -10.07
CA ALA A 459 12.66 16.72 -9.43
C ALA A 459 13.34 18.01 -8.96
N GLU A 460 13.25 19.11 -9.74
CA GLU A 460 13.76 20.42 -9.34
C GLU A 460 13.03 20.98 -8.12
N ARG A 461 11.69 20.86 -8.09
CA ARG A 461 10.89 21.30 -6.94
C ARG A 461 11.17 20.46 -5.69
N ARG A 462 11.28 19.13 -5.83
CA ARG A 462 11.60 18.22 -4.73
C ARG A 462 12.96 18.55 -4.12
N ALA A 463 14.00 18.67 -4.96
CA ALA A 463 15.34 19.04 -4.50
C ALA A 463 15.39 20.41 -3.80
N GLU A 464 14.67 21.41 -4.31
CA GLU A 464 14.59 22.73 -3.66
C GLU A 464 13.83 22.67 -2.31
N THR A 465 12.78 21.86 -2.22
CA THR A 465 12.02 21.67 -0.98
C THR A 465 12.89 21.07 0.11
N TYR A 466 13.58 19.96 -0.19
CA TYR A 466 14.49 19.32 0.77
C TYR A 466 15.69 20.22 1.11
N ARG A 467 16.20 21.02 0.17
CA ARG A 467 17.26 22.00 0.46
C ARG A 467 16.81 23.01 1.51
N ARG A 468 15.62 23.59 1.34
CA ARG A 468 15.05 24.55 2.31
C ARG A 468 14.74 23.89 3.65
N ALA A 469 14.21 22.67 3.64
CA ALA A 469 13.96 21.90 4.86
C ALA A 469 15.27 21.63 5.62
N TYR A 470 16.31 21.19 4.92
CA TYR A 470 17.64 20.96 5.48
C TYR A 470 18.22 22.25 6.08
N GLU A 471 18.19 23.37 5.35
CA GLU A 471 18.70 24.67 5.84
C GLU A 471 17.94 25.15 7.10
N ALA A 472 16.62 25.00 7.12
CA ALA A 472 15.79 25.34 8.28
C ALA A 472 16.12 24.46 9.48
N CYS A 473 16.21 23.14 9.28
CA CYS A 473 16.58 22.19 10.33
C CYS A 473 18.02 22.39 10.81
N GLU A 474 18.94 22.78 9.93
CA GLU A 474 20.34 23.06 10.30
C GLU A 474 20.42 24.29 11.22
N ALA A 475 19.60 25.31 10.94
CA ALA A 475 19.49 26.49 11.81
C ALA A 475 18.90 26.12 13.18
N ASP A 476 17.88 25.28 13.22
CA ASP A 476 17.29 24.75 14.46
C ASP A 476 18.30 23.90 15.25
N ALA A 477 19.03 23.00 14.58
CA ALA A 477 20.07 22.17 15.19
C ALA A 477 21.20 23.02 15.81
N LYS A 478 21.65 24.08 15.13
CA LYS A 478 22.64 25.02 15.65
C LYS A 478 22.15 25.78 16.89
N ARG A 479 20.84 26.06 16.97
CA ARG A 479 20.21 26.74 18.10
C ARG A 479 20.00 25.81 19.29
N ASP A 480 19.45 24.63 19.04
CA ASP A 480 18.93 23.72 20.07
C ASP A 480 20.00 22.72 20.55
N CYS A 481 21.02 22.45 19.73
CA CYS A 481 22.16 21.56 20.02
C CYS A 481 23.52 22.25 19.77
N PRO A 482 23.83 23.38 20.43
CA PRO A 482 25.04 24.15 20.14
C PRO A 482 26.32 23.33 20.41
N GLY A 483 27.22 23.30 19.43
CA GLY A 483 28.52 22.62 19.53
C GLY A 483 28.48 21.13 19.22
N LYS A 484 27.32 20.55 18.91
CA LYS A 484 27.22 19.17 18.39
C LYS A 484 27.34 19.18 16.87
N ALA A 485 28.10 18.24 16.34
CA ALA A 485 28.16 17.99 14.90
C ALA A 485 26.90 17.24 14.45
N PRO A 486 26.48 17.40 13.18
CA PRO A 486 25.47 16.53 12.58
C PRO A 486 25.88 15.07 12.68
N LEU A 487 24.89 14.18 12.79
CA LEU A 487 25.15 12.74 12.77
C LEU A 487 25.76 12.36 11.41
N PRO A 488 26.80 11.50 11.38
CA PRO A 488 27.42 11.08 10.14
C PRO A 488 26.46 10.23 9.31
N LEU A 489 26.62 10.30 7.99
CA LEU A 489 26.02 9.36 7.05
C LEU A 489 26.95 8.15 6.88
N GLY A 490 26.36 6.99 6.59
CA GLY A 490 27.12 5.80 6.21
C GLY A 490 27.97 6.05 4.96
N ARG A 491 29.08 5.32 4.81
CA ARG A 491 29.91 5.44 3.61
C ARG A 491 29.12 4.93 2.40
N GLY A 492 29.17 5.67 1.30
CA GLY A 492 28.42 5.38 0.07
C GLY A 492 27.06 6.06 -0.03
N VAL A 493 26.48 6.54 1.07
CA VAL A 493 25.17 7.23 1.02
C VAL A 493 25.21 8.46 0.11
N GLU A 494 26.31 9.21 0.13
CA GLU A 494 26.47 10.40 -0.73
C GLU A 494 26.64 10.05 -2.22
N THR A 495 27.18 8.88 -2.55
CA THR A 495 27.54 8.50 -3.93
C THR A 495 26.53 7.55 -4.56
N THR A 496 26.21 6.45 -3.87
CA THR A 496 25.31 5.39 -4.32
C THR A 496 23.92 5.49 -3.67
N GLY A 497 23.80 6.19 -2.54
CA GLY A 497 22.56 6.26 -1.75
C GLY A 497 22.35 5.13 -0.77
N LEU A 498 23.32 4.22 -0.67
CA LEU A 498 23.25 3.07 0.21
C LEU A 498 24.29 3.22 1.31
N ASP A 499 23.93 2.84 2.53
CA ASP A 499 24.92 2.64 3.60
C ASP A 499 25.69 1.34 3.32
N LEU A 500 26.83 1.48 2.64
CA LEU A 500 27.67 0.35 2.26
C LEU A 500 28.35 -0.28 3.48
N ASP A 501 28.56 0.47 4.58
CA ASP A 501 29.11 -0.10 5.80
C ASP A 501 28.10 -1.01 6.51
N GLY A 502 26.84 -0.55 6.62
CA GLY A 502 25.72 -1.34 7.11
C GLY A 502 25.53 -2.60 6.26
N ARG A 503 25.40 -2.42 4.93
CA ARG A 503 25.23 -3.55 3.99
C ARG A 503 26.38 -4.54 4.04
N ARG A 504 27.63 -4.08 4.17
CA ARG A 504 28.79 -4.97 4.35
C ARG A 504 28.67 -5.77 5.66
N LYS A 505 28.30 -5.12 6.77
CA LYS A 505 28.15 -5.78 8.08
C LYS A 505 27.11 -6.90 7.97
N ASP A 506 25.95 -6.62 7.39
CA ASP A 506 24.86 -7.57 7.26
C ASP A 506 25.23 -8.74 6.34
N LEU A 507 25.79 -8.47 5.15
CA LEU A 507 26.23 -9.51 4.23
C LEU A 507 27.36 -10.38 4.82
N THR A 508 28.27 -9.78 5.59
CA THR A 508 29.32 -10.56 6.28
C THR A 508 28.71 -11.51 7.29
N GLY A 509 27.75 -11.05 8.11
CA GLY A 509 27.05 -11.90 9.07
C GLY A 509 26.25 -13.03 8.39
N GLN A 510 25.63 -12.75 7.23
CA GLN A 510 24.94 -13.78 6.44
C GLN A 510 25.91 -14.84 5.89
N VAL A 511 27.07 -14.41 5.37
CA VAL A 511 28.12 -15.33 4.90
C VAL A 511 28.62 -16.22 6.04
N GLU A 512 28.95 -15.64 7.19
CA GLU A 512 29.40 -16.40 8.37
C GLU A 512 28.35 -17.41 8.84
N GLY A 513 27.07 -17.00 8.86
CA GLY A 513 25.95 -17.89 9.21
C GLY A 513 25.76 -19.04 8.22
N LEU A 514 25.77 -18.76 6.92
CA LEU A 514 25.63 -19.78 5.88
C LEU A 514 26.81 -20.75 5.87
N GLU A 515 28.04 -20.29 6.10
CA GLU A 515 29.21 -21.17 6.22
C GLU A 515 29.13 -22.10 7.44
N GLU A 516 28.64 -21.60 8.59
CA GLU A 516 28.35 -22.44 9.77
C GLU A 516 27.29 -23.49 9.45
N ASP A 517 26.19 -23.09 8.79
CA ASP A 517 25.09 -23.99 8.43
C ASP A 517 25.52 -25.08 7.45
N ILE A 518 26.23 -24.72 6.38
CA ILE A 518 26.76 -25.67 5.40
C ILE A 518 27.68 -26.70 6.09
N GLY A 519 28.54 -26.23 7.01
CA GLY A 519 29.39 -27.12 7.80
C GLY A 519 28.59 -28.11 8.65
N LEU A 520 27.56 -27.63 9.34
CA LEU A 520 26.67 -28.42 10.18
C LEU A 520 25.85 -29.44 9.37
N ILE A 521 25.35 -29.05 8.18
CA ILE A 521 24.60 -29.94 7.29
C ILE A 521 25.51 -31.04 6.75
N ARG A 522 26.74 -30.70 6.33
CA ARG A 522 27.72 -31.70 5.86
C ARG A 522 28.07 -32.71 6.95
N GLU A 523 28.34 -32.25 8.18
CA GLU A 523 28.59 -33.13 9.33
C GLU A 523 27.39 -34.06 9.60
N TRP A 524 26.16 -33.53 9.48
CA TRP A 524 24.95 -34.33 9.65
C TRP A 524 24.80 -35.40 8.57
N ILE A 525 25.06 -35.06 7.30
CA ILE A 525 25.02 -36.01 6.18
C ILE A 525 26.10 -37.10 6.33
N GLU A 526 27.32 -36.73 6.74
CA GLU A 526 28.41 -37.67 7.01
C GLU A 526 28.10 -38.63 8.17
N GLY A 527 27.27 -38.19 9.12
CA GLY A 527 26.81 -39.01 10.25
C GLY A 527 25.70 -40.03 9.90
N LEU A 528 25.19 -40.04 8.66
CA LEU A 528 24.13 -40.95 8.25
C LEU A 528 24.64 -42.41 8.12
N PRO A 529 23.84 -43.41 8.54
CA PRO A 529 24.16 -44.82 8.31
C PRO A 529 24.33 -45.17 6.82
N GLU A 530 25.23 -46.10 6.54
CA GLU A 530 25.34 -46.72 5.21
C GLU A 530 24.19 -47.74 5.01
N GLY A 531 23.29 -47.49 4.04
CA GLY A 531 22.21 -48.42 3.66
C GLY A 531 21.02 -47.76 2.95
N ASP A 532 20.10 -48.59 2.42
CA ASP A 532 18.96 -48.18 1.59
C ASP A 532 17.77 -47.56 2.38
N GLY A 533 17.93 -47.34 3.69
CA GLY A 533 16.87 -46.88 4.59
C GLY A 533 17.04 -45.46 5.11
N VAL A 534 17.77 -44.59 4.39
CA VAL A 534 18.00 -43.17 4.75
C VAL A 534 17.95 -42.25 3.52
N GLN A 535 17.28 -42.70 2.46
CA GLN A 535 17.28 -42.06 1.17
C GLN A 535 16.57 -40.71 1.21
N THR A 536 15.37 -40.64 1.81
CA THR A 536 14.61 -39.38 1.92
C THR A 536 15.35 -38.37 2.79
N ALA A 537 15.95 -38.82 3.89
CA ALA A 537 16.71 -37.94 4.77
C ALA A 537 17.96 -37.35 4.08
N ARG A 538 18.65 -38.16 3.27
CA ARG A 538 19.80 -37.73 2.46
C ARG A 538 19.39 -36.77 1.36
N GLU A 539 18.26 -37.00 0.69
CA GLU A 539 17.72 -36.10 -0.33
C GLU A 539 17.32 -34.75 0.26
N LEU A 540 16.59 -34.74 1.40
CA LEU A 540 16.18 -33.50 2.08
C LEU A 540 17.37 -32.67 2.59
N ALA A 541 18.39 -33.35 3.12
CA ALA A 541 19.61 -32.68 3.57
C ALA A 541 20.48 -32.20 2.40
N GLY A 542 20.55 -32.99 1.33
CA GLY A 542 21.26 -32.64 0.10
C GLY A 542 20.65 -31.43 -0.60
N ALA A 543 19.33 -31.39 -0.77
CA ALA A 543 18.63 -30.26 -1.36
C ALA A 543 18.82 -28.97 -0.55
N GLN A 544 18.79 -29.07 0.79
CA GLN A 544 19.06 -27.91 1.65
C GLN A 544 20.52 -27.45 1.54
N LEU A 545 21.47 -28.38 1.46
CA LEU A 545 22.88 -28.08 1.30
C LEU A 545 23.12 -27.32 -0.01
N GLU A 546 22.57 -27.80 -1.11
CA GLU A 546 22.66 -27.17 -2.44
C GLU A 546 22.07 -25.75 -2.41
N GLN A 547 20.85 -25.60 -1.87
CA GLN A 547 20.22 -24.28 -1.70
C GLN A 547 21.08 -23.32 -0.86
N SER A 548 21.64 -23.79 0.26
CA SER A 548 22.49 -22.96 1.11
C SER A 548 23.82 -22.60 0.45
N GLU A 549 24.40 -23.49 -0.36
CA GLU A 549 25.61 -23.23 -1.14
C GLU A 549 25.37 -22.19 -2.25
N GLU A 550 24.25 -22.29 -2.97
CA GLU A 550 23.83 -21.29 -3.95
C GLU A 550 23.63 -19.91 -3.31
N GLN A 551 22.93 -19.87 -2.18
CA GLN A 551 22.72 -18.64 -1.42
C GLN A 551 24.04 -18.05 -0.92
N LEU A 552 24.97 -18.89 -0.47
CA LEU A 552 26.31 -18.45 -0.03
C LEU A 552 27.08 -17.80 -1.19
N GLU A 553 27.09 -18.41 -2.37
CA GLU A 553 27.79 -17.87 -3.53
C GLU A 553 27.18 -16.53 -3.99
N SER A 554 25.84 -16.44 -4.03
CA SER A 554 25.13 -15.19 -4.31
C SER A 554 25.48 -14.08 -3.29
N THR A 555 25.44 -14.41 -2.00
CA THR A 555 25.74 -13.46 -0.92
C THR A 555 27.21 -13.01 -0.96
N LYS A 556 28.15 -13.92 -1.24
CA LYS A 556 29.58 -13.61 -1.43
C LYS A 556 29.81 -12.71 -2.63
N TRP A 557 29.10 -12.94 -3.73
CA TRP A 557 29.17 -12.07 -4.90
C TRP A 557 28.69 -10.66 -4.57
N GLN A 558 27.55 -10.52 -3.89
CA GLN A 558 27.03 -9.23 -3.45
C GLN A 558 28.00 -8.51 -2.49
N LEU A 559 28.58 -9.24 -1.53
CA LEU A 559 29.61 -8.70 -0.63
C LEU A 559 30.83 -8.21 -1.41
N GLY A 560 31.26 -8.97 -2.42
CA GLY A 560 32.34 -8.58 -3.32
C GLY A 560 32.05 -7.29 -4.09
N CYS A 561 30.81 -7.08 -4.53
CA CYS A 561 30.38 -5.82 -5.17
C CYS A 561 30.44 -4.65 -4.18
N VAL A 562 29.87 -4.80 -2.97
CA VAL A 562 29.90 -3.77 -1.93
C VAL A 562 31.33 -3.41 -1.53
N MET A 563 32.23 -4.39 -1.44
CA MET A 563 33.64 -4.15 -1.13
C MET A 563 34.36 -3.35 -2.23
N LYS A 564 34.10 -3.65 -3.51
CA LYS A 564 34.66 -2.87 -4.62
C LYS A 564 34.17 -1.43 -4.60
N ASP A 565 32.90 -1.22 -4.32
CA ASP A 565 32.32 0.12 -4.21
C ASP A 565 32.96 0.89 -3.04
N LEU A 566 33.15 0.23 -1.88
CA LEU A 566 33.83 0.82 -0.73
C LEU A 566 35.31 1.15 -0.99
N GLU A 567 36.01 0.39 -1.84
CA GLU A 567 37.40 0.67 -2.26
C GLU A 567 37.49 1.84 -3.25
N GLY A 568 36.40 2.12 -3.98
CA GLY A 568 36.30 3.23 -4.92
C GLY A 568 35.99 4.60 -4.30
N LEU A 569 35.61 4.62 -3.01
CA LEU A 569 35.35 5.82 -2.20
C LEU A 569 36.60 6.29 -1.47
#